data_AF-A0A6V8NV09-F1
#
_entry.id   AF-A0A6V8NV09-F1
#
_cell.length_a   1.000
_cell.length_b   1.000
_cell.length_c   1.000
_cell.angle_alpha   90.00
_cell.angle_beta   90.00
_cell.angle_gamma   90.00
#
_symmetry.space_group_name_H-M   'P 1'
#
loop_
_entity.id
_entity.type
_entity.pdbx_description
1 polymer ?
#
loop_
_entity_poly.entity_id
_entity_poly.type
_entity_poly.pdbx_seq_one_letter_code
_entity_poly.pdbx_strand_id
1 'polypeptide(L)'
;MVRVMAETRERIEAALFSADARDHTDLPRLIDEIHNLPPQASREMIHQLGREAGDKILVLLSLITKSRDTDLALVAVETMASIKSLESALALQEIIKTASDKKLRKEAKRSLYRMKMAGVEVEELTEEETPSPERELMPRPRQALVSHIDGAGGRLIWIVMERPLGALSLVALRIADTEGIKECLGVNLGKKRLKQELERIRKMEDLTVVEVPATYGQLLVREAYQRNLKAGIEPPLEYKKWQKAVEEGEISDTSPLIYRELQQEEVRFKAALLLEFVD
;
A
#
# COMPACT_ATOMS: atom_id res chain seq x y z
N MET A 1 28.56 23.58 -24.21
CA MET A 1 28.19 22.36 -23.45
C MET A 1 29.11 22.15 -22.25
N VAL A 2 30.43 22.02 -22.43
CA VAL A 2 31.41 21.86 -21.33
C VAL A 2 31.31 22.96 -20.26
N ARG A 3 31.18 24.23 -20.67
CA ARG A 3 31.02 25.36 -19.75
C ARG A 3 29.72 25.30 -18.92
N VAL A 4 28.59 24.96 -19.56
CA VAL A 4 27.28 24.83 -18.89
C VAL A 4 27.30 23.69 -17.87
N MET A 5 27.93 22.56 -18.21
CA MET A 5 28.11 21.45 -17.28
C MET A 5 28.94 21.86 -16.05
N ALA A 6 30.05 22.56 -16.24
CA ALA A 6 30.89 23.04 -15.14
C ALA A 6 30.13 24.02 -14.23
N GLU A 7 29.38 24.96 -14.80
CA GLU A 7 28.58 25.95 -14.05
C GLU A 7 27.40 25.31 -13.28
N THR A 8 26.73 24.30 -13.85
CA THR A 8 25.68 23.54 -13.14
C THR A 8 26.29 22.69 -12.02
N ARG A 9 27.45 22.07 -12.25
CA ARG A 9 28.15 21.28 -11.25
C ARG A 9 28.56 22.12 -10.04
N GLU A 10 29.21 23.27 -10.27
CA GLU A 10 29.67 24.16 -9.20
C GLU A 10 28.52 24.63 -8.30
N ARG A 11 27.35 24.88 -8.89
CA ARG A 11 26.13 25.22 -8.14
C ARG A 11 25.56 24.06 -7.33
N ILE A 12 25.61 22.84 -7.88
CA ILE A 12 25.22 21.63 -7.13
C ILE A 12 26.17 21.41 -5.96
N GLU A 13 27.48 21.50 -6.17
CA GLU A 13 28.46 21.39 -5.09
C GLU A 13 28.22 22.47 -4.02
N ALA A 14 28.08 23.73 -4.40
CA ALA A 14 27.76 24.80 -3.47
C ALA A 14 26.50 24.51 -2.65
N ALA A 15 25.43 24.00 -3.28
CA ALA A 15 24.20 23.63 -2.59
C ALA A 15 24.37 22.43 -1.64
N LEU A 16 25.14 21.41 -2.04
CA LEU A 16 25.41 20.20 -1.25
C LEU A 16 26.36 20.45 -0.07
N PHE A 17 27.27 21.43 -0.19
CA PHE A 17 28.29 21.76 0.81
C PHE A 17 27.94 23.01 1.65
N SER A 18 26.79 23.65 1.40
CA SER A 18 26.32 24.78 2.21
C SER A 18 26.07 24.36 3.67
N ALA A 19 26.43 25.22 4.62
CA ALA A 19 26.37 24.92 6.06
C ALA A 19 24.93 24.92 6.62
N ASP A 20 24.00 25.56 5.93
CA ASP A 20 22.59 25.60 6.28
C ASP A 20 21.83 24.48 5.56
N ALA A 21 21.67 23.33 6.22
CA ALA A 21 20.89 22.18 5.73
C ALA A 21 19.39 22.48 5.43
N ARG A 22 18.94 23.72 5.63
CA ARG A 22 17.59 24.21 5.33
C ARG A 22 17.51 24.98 4.02
N ASP A 23 18.63 25.34 3.41
CA ASP A 23 18.67 26.15 2.18
C ASP A 23 18.92 25.30 0.92
N HIS A 24 18.28 24.13 0.87
CA HIS A 24 18.22 23.29 -0.33
C HIS A 24 17.16 23.77 -1.34
N THR A 25 16.68 25.02 -1.21
CA THR A 25 15.64 25.64 -2.04
C THR A 25 15.95 25.56 -3.54
N ASP A 26 17.23 25.57 -3.92
CA ASP A 26 17.66 25.55 -5.32
C ASP A 26 17.80 24.14 -5.93
N LEU A 27 17.78 23.07 -5.12
CA LEU A 27 17.99 21.70 -5.63
C LEU A 27 16.96 21.27 -6.69
N PRO A 28 15.64 21.55 -6.55
CA PRO A 28 14.67 21.22 -7.60
C PRO A 28 14.99 21.88 -8.94
N ARG A 29 15.40 23.15 -8.93
CA ARG A 29 15.80 23.88 -10.15
C ARG A 29 17.05 23.27 -10.77
N LEU A 30 18.02 22.86 -9.96
CA LEU A 30 19.25 22.23 -10.45
C LEU A 30 18.98 20.83 -11.03
N ILE A 31 17.96 20.10 -10.55
CA ILE A 31 17.53 18.83 -11.14
C ILE A 31 16.98 19.04 -12.57
N ASP A 32 16.19 20.10 -12.79
CA ASP A 32 15.71 20.43 -14.13
C ASP A 32 16.88 20.74 -15.08
N GLU A 33 17.94 21.38 -14.60
CA GLU A 33 19.15 21.60 -15.39
C GLU A 33 19.86 20.30 -15.75
N ILE A 34 19.98 19.35 -14.81
CA ILE A 34 20.55 18.02 -15.06
C ILE A 34 19.70 17.24 -16.07
N HIS A 35 18.38 17.32 -15.98
CA HIS A 35 17.46 16.68 -16.92
C HIS A 35 17.62 17.21 -18.35
N ASN A 36 17.93 18.50 -18.51
CA ASN A 36 18.11 19.13 -19.82
C ASN A 36 19.50 18.89 -20.44
N LEU A 37 20.42 18.27 -19.72
CA LEU A 37 21.70 17.83 -20.28
C LEU A 37 21.52 16.55 -21.12
N PRO A 38 22.42 16.27 -22.07
CA PRO A 38 22.43 14.99 -22.77
C PRO A 38 22.51 13.80 -21.78
N PRO A 39 21.81 12.68 -22.02
CA PRO A 39 21.74 11.58 -21.04
C PRO A 39 23.09 11.05 -20.56
N GLN A 40 24.09 10.98 -21.45
CA GLN A 40 25.45 10.57 -21.10
C GLN A 40 26.14 11.60 -20.18
N ALA A 41 25.91 12.88 -20.41
CA ALA A 41 26.47 13.97 -19.62
C ALA A 41 25.85 14.02 -18.22
N SER A 42 24.52 13.85 -18.10
CA SER A 42 23.82 13.77 -16.82
C SER A 42 24.31 12.58 -16.00
N ARG A 43 24.51 11.42 -16.65
CA ARG A 43 25.02 10.21 -16.00
C ARG A 43 26.42 10.38 -15.44
N GLU A 44 27.35 10.88 -16.25
CA GLU A 44 28.72 11.10 -15.80
C GLU A 44 28.78 12.12 -14.65
N MET A 45 28.00 13.20 -14.75
CA MET A 45 27.91 14.20 -13.71
C MET A 45 27.47 13.60 -12.37
N ILE A 46 26.39 12.81 -12.36
CA ILE A 46 25.85 12.20 -11.15
C ILE A 46 26.86 11.21 -10.55
N HIS A 47 27.49 10.36 -11.37
CA HIS A 47 28.49 9.43 -10.87
C HIS A 47 29.73 10.13 -10.33
N GLN A 48 30.19 11.21 -10.97
CA GLN A 48 31.32 12.00 -10.49
C GLN A 48 31.01 12.65 -9.14
N LEU A 49 29.86 13.31 -9.03
CA LEU A 49 29.40 13.89 -7.77
C LEU A 49 29.25 12.83 -6.68
N GLY A 50 28.80 11.61 -7.03
CA GLY A 50 28.70 10.50 -6.08
C GLY A 50 30.04 10.08 -5.50
N ARG A 51 31.10 10.07 -6.32
CA ARG A 51 32.48 9.76 -5.87
C ARG A 51 33.07 10.86 -4.98
N GLU A 52 32.73 12.12 -5.24
CA GLU A 52 33.37 13.28 -4.61
C GLU A 52 32.62 13.75 -3.35
N ALA A 53 31.29 13.78 -3.38
CA ALA A 53 30.46 14.29 -2.29
C ALA A 53 30.04 13.23 -1.27
N GLY A 54 30.16 11.93 -1.60
CA GLY A 54 29.75 10.82 -0.73
C GLY A 54 28.30 10.98 -0.28
N ASP A 55 28.02 10.78 1.01
CA ASP A 55 26.65 10.82 1.55
C ASP A 55 25.91 12.14 1.36
N LYS A 56 26.63 13.26 1.17
CA LYS A 56 26.00 14.57 0.98
C LYS A 56 25.12 14.62 -0.28
N ILE A 57 25.47 13.85 -1.31
CA ILE A 57 24.68 13.80 -2.55
C ILE A 57 23.34 13.07 -2.37
N LEU A 58 23.15 12.28 -1.31
CA LEU A 58 21.97 11.43 -1.13
C LEU A 58 20.66 12.22 -1.15
N VAL A 59 20.68 13.47 -0.66
CA VAL A 59 19.53 14.38 -0.72
C VAL A 59 19.14 14.68 -2.18
N LEU A 60 20.12 15.03 -3.02
CA LEU A 60 19.89 15.27 -4.44
C LEU A 60 19.43 13.99 -5.16
N LEU A 61 20.09 12.87 -4.91
CA LEU A 61 19.73 11.59 -5.52
C LEU A 61 18.29 11.17 -5.14
N SER A 62 17.89 11.36 -3.88
CA SER A 62 16.52 11.08 -3.40
C SER A 62 15.46 12.00 -4.01
N LEU A 63 15.84 13.22 -4.42
CA LEU A 63 14.94 14.10 -5.16
C LEU A 63 14.83 13.67 -6.64
N ILE A 64 15.94 13.26 -7.25
CA ILE A 64 15.96 12.73 -8.64
C ILE A 64 15.08 11.49 -8.76
N THR A 65 15.10 10.58 -7.77
CA THR A 65 14.27 9.36 -7.79
C THR A 65 12.76 9.63 -7.68
N LYS A 66 12.36 10.83 -7.26
CA LYS A 66 10.97 11.30 -7.22
C LYS A 66 10.56 12.08 -8.48
N SER A 67 11.51 12.35 -9.38
CA SER A 67 11.25 13.02 -10.66
C SER A 67 10.54 12.09 -11.65
N ARG A 68 10.03 12.65 -12.76
CA ARG A 68 9.34 11.88 -13.81
C ARG A 68 10.29 11.16 -14.76
N ASP A 69 11.58 11.45 -14.68
CA ASP A 69 12.61 10.84 -15.54
C ASP A 69 13.10 9.52 -14.93
N THR A 70 12.52 8.42 -15.40
CA THR A 70 12.87 7.08 -14.94
C THR A 70 14.33 6.73 -15.21
N ASP A 71 14.92 7.16 -16.32
CA ASP A 71 16.29 6.80 -16.67
C ASP A 71 17.28 7.53 -15.74
N LEU A 72 17.03 8.80 -15.45
CA LEU A 72 17.81 9.58 -14.48
C LEU A 72 17.62 9.06 -13.05
N ALA A 73 16.42 8.63 -12.69
CA ALA A 73 16.12 7.99 -11.40
C ALA A 73 16.89 6.66 -11.22
N LEU A 74 17.01 5.86 -12.29
CA LEU A 74 17.82 4.63 -12.26
C LEU A 74 19.30 4.93 -12.05
N VAL A 75 19.83 5.95 -12.73
CA VAL A 75 21.22 6.41 -12.51
C VAL A 75 21.45 6.87 -11.07
N ALA A 76 20.47 7.57 -10.47
CA ALA A 76 20.55 7.98 -9.08
C ALA A 76 20.63 6.78 -8.12
N VAL A 77 19.80 5.75 -8.33
CA VAL A 77 19.82 4.50 -7.54
C VAL A 77 21.12 3.72 -7.70
N GLU A 78 21.68 3.65 -8.91
CA GLU A 78 22.99 3.05 -9.15
C GLU A 78 24.09 3.82 -8.42
N THR A 79 24.02 5.15 -8.43
CA THR A 79 25.01 6.01 -7.78
C THR A 79 24.95 5.91 -6.27
N MET A 80 23.74 5.89 -5.67
CA MET A 80 23.56 5.59 -4.24
C MET A 80 24.31 4.30 -3.87
N ALA A 81 24.08 3.21 -4.60
CA ALA A 81 24.71 1.92 -4.32
C ALA A 81 26.25 1.96 -4.33
N SER A 82 26.85 2.89 -5.07
CA SER A 82 28.31 3.04 -5.14
C SER A 82 28.92 3.74 -3.91
N ILE A 83 28.13 4.47 -3.12
CA ILE A 83 28.58 5.24 -1.94
C ILE A 83 28.89 4.33 -0.74
N LYS A 84 28.42 3.06 -0.76
CA LYS A 84 28.75 2.00 0.23
C LYS A 84 28.65 2.44 1.71
N SER A 85 27.68 3.31 2.02
CA SER A 85 27.40 3.80 3.37
C SER A 85 26.07 3.25 3.91
N LEU A 86 25.87 3.36 5.22
CA LEU A 86 24.60 2.99 5.87
C LEU A 86 23.49 3.94 5.44
N GLU A 87 23.79 5.22 5.36
CA GLU A 87 22.90 6.30 4.93
C GLU A 87 22.38 6.05 3.51
N SER A 88 23.27 5.63 2.61
CA SER A 88 22.86 5.26 1.26
C SER A 88 21.98 4.01 1.23
N ALA A 89 22.24 3.03 2.11
CA ALA A 89 21.40 1.85 2.18
C ALA A 89 20.00 2.17 2.72
N LEU A 90 19.90 3.03 3.74
CA LEU A 90 18.63 3.53 4.26
C LEU A 90 17.85 4.32 3.19
N ALA A 91 18.53 5.14 2.39
CA ALA A 91 17.91 5.83 1.26
C ALA A 91 17.34 4.84 0.21
N LEU A 92 18.08 3.77 -0.10
CA LEU A 92 17.59 2.71 -0.99
C LEU A 92 16.40 1.94 -0.40
N GLN A 93 16.40 1.67 0.91
CA GLN A 93 15.26 1.07 1.60
C GLN A 93 14.00 1.94 1.50
N GLU A 94 14.13 3.25 1.70
CA GLU A 94 13.01 4.18 1.57
C GLU A 94 12.44 4.20 0.15
N ILE A 95 13.30 4.14 -0.87
CA ILE A 95 12.87 4.01 -2.28
C ILE A 95 12.12 2.70 -2.50
N ILE A 96 12.57 1.58 -1.92
CA ILE A 96 11.88 0.30 -2.04
C ILE A 96 10.45 0.37 -1.49
N LYS A 97 10.25 1.09 -0.38
CA LYS A 97 8.95 1.28 0.28
C LYS A 97 8.03 2.22 -0.49
N THR A 98 8.56 3.33 -1.00
CA THR A 98 7.75 4.45 -1.51
C THR A 98 7.61 4.51 -3.03
N ALA A 99 8.53 3.92 -3.80
CA ALA A 99 8.52 4.03 -5.25
C ALA A 99 7.32 3.31 -5.88
N SER A 100 6.53 4.02 -6.70
CA SER A 100 5.46 3.43 -7.52
C SER A 100 5.97 2.74 -8.78
N ASP A 101 7.13 3.16 -9.32
CA ASP A 101 7.75 2.57 -10.50
C ASP A 101 8.41 1.23 -10.19
N LYS A 102 7.93 0.16 -10.85
CA LYS A 102 8.42 -1.21 -10.69
C LYS A 102 9.87 -1.39 -11.12
N LYS A 103 10.33 -0.68 -12.16
CA LYS A 103 11.73 -0.75 -12.62
C LYS A 103 12.65 -0.13 -11.57
N LEU A 104 12.28 1.04 -11.06
CA LEU A 104 13.05 1.75 -10.04
C LEU A 104 13.14 0.94 -8.74
N ARG A 105 12.00 0.39 -8.28
CA ARG A 105 11.96 -0.48 -7.09
C ARG A 105 12.84 -1.73 -7.26
N LYS A 106 12.80 -2.37 -8.43
CA LYS A 106 13.63 -3.54 -8.74
C LYS A 106 15.11 -3.21 -8.74
N GLU A 107 15.51 -2.07 -9.31
CA GLU A 107 16.92 -1.67 -9.29
C GLU A 107 17.38 -1.30 -7.88
N ALA A 108 16.55 -0.62 -7.07
CA ALA A 108 16.88 -0.33 -5.68
C ALA A 108 17.10 -1.61 -4.84
N LYS A 109 16.27 -2.64 -5.03
CA LYS A 109 16.47 -3.97 -4.42
C LYS A 109 17.80 -4.60 -4.84
N ARG A 110 18.13 -4.57 -6.14
CA ARG A 110 19.39 -5.13 -6.65
C ARG A 110 20.60 -4.36 -6.12
N SER A 111 20.52 -3.03 -6.08
CA SER A 111 21.53 -2.16 -5.50
C SER A 111 21.78 -2.46 -4.02
N LEU A 112 20.73 -2.57 -3.21
CA LEU A 112 20.84 -2.90 -1.78
C LEU A 112 21.45 -4.29 -1.57
N TYR A 113 21.07 -5.27 -2.39
CA TYR A 113 21.69 -6.60 -2.35
C TYR A 113 23.19 -6.57 -2.68
N ARG A 114 23.61 -5.78 -3.69
CA ARG A 114 25.03 -5.60 -4.02
C ARG A 114 25.81 -4.94 -2.86
N MET A 115 25.21 -3.99 -2.16
CA MET A 115 25.82 -3.36 -0.98
C MET A 115 26.00 -4.35 0.18
N LYS A 116 25.00 -5.21 0.42
CA LYS A 116 25.10 -6.30 1.40
C LYS A 116 26.24 -7.26 1.08
N MET A 117 26.35 -7.68 -0.20
CA MET A 117 27.47 -8.51 -0.66
C MET A 117 28.84 -7.82 -0.53
N ALA A 118 28.86 -6.50 -0.48
CA ALA A 118 30.06 -5.70 -0.25
C ALA A 118 30.34 -5.42 1.24
N GLY A 119 29.56 -5.99 2.17
CA GLY A 119 29.77 -5.90 3.62
C GLY A 119 29.11 -4.72 4.33
N VAL A 120 28.18 -4.01 3.68
CA VAL A 120 27.38 -2.97 4.36
C VAL A 120 26.26 -3.67 5.13
N GLU A 121 26.38 -3.74 6.46
CA GLU A 121 25.35 -4.29 7.34
C GLU A 121 24.21 -3.29 7.51
N VAL A 122 23.01 -3.71 7.13
CA VAL A 122 21.79 -2.91 7.22
C VAL A 122 20.74 -3.85 7.76
N GLU A 123 19.98 -3.39 8.75
CA GLU A 123 18.87 -4.16 9.32
C GLU A 123 17.93 -4.59 8.18
N GLU A 124 17.67 -5.89 8.10
CA GLU A 124 16.83 -6.44 7.05
C GLU A 124 15.47 -5.75 7.15
N LEU A 125 15.01 -5.17 6.05
CA LEU A 125 13.58 -5.10 5.83
C LEU A 125 13.14 -6.56 5.84
N THR A 126 12.65 -7.03 6.99
CA THR A 126 11.86 -8.25 7.07
C THR A 126 10.89 -8.16 5.92
N GLU A 127 10.84 -9.21 5.11
CA GLU A 127 9.91 -9.32 4.00
C GLU A 127 8.48 -9.11 4.51
N GLU A 128 8.02 -7.86 4.61
CA GLU A 128 6.65 -7.54 4.29
C GLU A 128 6.52 -7.88 2.81
N GLU A 129 6.15 -9.15 2.66
CA GLU A 129 5.94 -9.93 1.46
C GLU A 129 5.76 -9.03 0.24
N THR A 130 6.84 -8.92 -0.56
CA THR A 130 6.69 -8.43 -1.92
C THR A 130 5.50 -9.16 -2.52
N PRO A 131 4.42 -8.48 -2.94
CA PRO A 131 3.32 -9.16 -3.57
C PRO A 131 3.90 -9.90 -4.77
N SER A 132 3.77 -11.23 -4.79
CA SER A 132 4.11 -12.01 -5.97
C SER A 132 3.41 -11.37 -7.19
N PRO A 133 3.90 -11.56 -8.42
CA PRO A 133 3.19 -11.12 -9.62
C PRO A 133 1.72 -11.59 -9.64
N GLU A 134 1.40 -12.71 -8.98
CA GLU A 134 0.03 -13.17 -8.74
C GLU A 134 -0.74 -12.26 -7.76
N ARG A 135 -0.13 -11.80 -6.68
CA ARG A 135 -0.71 -10.86 -5.70
C ARG A 135 -0.84 -9.42 -6.24
N GLU A 136 -0.06 -9.03 -7.25
CA GLU A 136 -0.31 -7.84 -8.08
C GLU A 136 -1.51 -8.04 -9.04
N LEU A 137 -1.82 -9.28 -9.41
CA LEU A 137 -2.95 -9.64 -10.27
C LEU A 137 -4.25 -9.94 -9.51
N MET A 138 -4.20 -10.02 -8.19
CA MET A 138 -5.36 -10.37 -7.39
C MET A 138 -6.27 -9.18 -7.06
N PRO A 139 -7.59 -9.39 -7.03
CA PRO A 139 -8.51 -8.36 -6.58
C PRO A 139 -8.17 -7.93 -5.15
N ARG A 140 -8.03 -6.63 -4.92
CA ARG A 140 -7.76 -6.05 -3.60
C ARG A 140 -9.03 -5.45 -3.00
N PRO A 141 -9.37 -5.75 -1.75
CA PRO A 141 -10.51 -5.16 -1.07
C PRO A 141 -10.24 -3.65 -0.84
N ARG A 142 -11.17 -2.80 -1.27
CA ARG A 142 -11.03 -1.34 -1.17
C ARG A 142 -11.96 -0.73 -0.12
N GLN A 143 -13.16 -1.28 -0.01
CA GLN A 143 -14.23 -0.75 0.81
C GLN A 143 -15.17 -1.90 1.16
N ALA A 144 -15.79 -1.85 2.34
CA ALA A 144 -16.87 -2.78 2.69
C ALA A 144 -18.07 -2.06 3.32
N LEU A 145 -19.26 -2.56 3.02
CA LEU A 145 -20.49 -2.21 3.71
C LEU A 145 -21.02 -3.46 4.40
N VAL A 146 -21.55 -3.30 5.61
CA VAL A 146 -22.08 -4.41 6.42
C VAL A 146 -23.44 -4.03 6.97
N SER A 147 -24.40 -4.94 6.89
CA SER A 147 -25.71 -4.75 7.50
C SER A 147 -25.71 -5.05 9.01
N HIS A 148 -26.75 -4.59 9.68
CA HIS A 148 -27.15 -5.18 10.96
C HIS A 148 -27.36 -6.71 10.84
N ILE A 149 -27.34 -7.40 11.97
CA ILE A 149 -27.70 -8.82 12.05
C ILE A 149 -29.22 -8.88 12.17
N ASP A 150 -29.87 -9.68 11.33
CA ASP A 150 -31.32 -9.90 11.39
C ASP A 150 -31.71 -10.86 12.53
N GLY A 151 -33.02 -10.99 12.79
CA GLY A 151 -33.53 -11.86 13.86
C GLY A 151 -33.25 -13.36 13.65
N ALA A 152 -32.80 -13.78 12.47
CA ALA A 152 -32.41 -15.15 12.15
C ALA A 152 -30.89 -15.36 12.22
N GLY A 153 -30.12 -14.37 12.69
CA GLY A 153 -28.66 -14.45 12.75
C GLY A 153 -27.97 -14.20 11.40
N GLY A 154 -28.72 -13.73 10.40
CA GLY A 154 -28.25 -13.41 9.06
C GLY A 154 -27.64 -12.02 8.99
N ARG A 155 -26.66 -11.85 8.10
CA ARG A 155 -26.03 -10.55 7.81
C ARG A 155 -25.61 -10.47 6.35
N LEU A 156 -25.77 -9.29 5.76
CA LEU A 156 -25.30 -8.98 4.41
C LEU A 156 -23.97 -8.21 4.47
N ILE A 157 -23.06 -8.57 3.57
CA ILE A 157 -21.74 -7.95 3.43
C ILE A 157 -21.54 -7.61 1.95
N TRP A 158 -21.13 -6.38 1.67
CA TRP A 158 -20.68 -5.96 0.35
C TRP A 158 -19.21 -5.57 0.41
N ILE A 159 -18.37 -6.18 -0.43
CA ILE A 159 -16.95 -5.86 -0.54
C ILE A 159 -16.69 -5.34 -1.96
N VAL A 160 -16.10 -4.15 -2.06
CA VAL A 160 -15.58 -3.62 -3.31
C VAL A 160 -14.19 -4.19 -3.53
N MET A 161 -14.03 -4.92 -4.63
CA MET A 161 -12.77 -5.51 -5.05
C MET A 161 -12.20 -4.75 -6.24
N GLU A 162 -10.98 -4.24 -6.10
CA GLU A 162 -10.21 -3.60 -7.17
C GLU A 162 -9.29 -4.63 -7.84
N ARG A 163 -9.57 -4.93 -9.10
CA ARG A 163 -8.82 -5.85 -9.95
C ARG A 163 -7.69 -5.12 -10.68
N PRO A 164 -6.72 -5.86 -11.25
CA PRO A 164 -5.68 -5.28 -12.10
C PRO A 164 -6.26 -4.44 -13.22
N LEU A 165 -5.51 -3.43 -13.66
CA LEU A 165 -5.93 -2.45 -14.68
C LEU A 165 -7.13 -1.58 -14.25
N GLY A 166 -7.45 -1.54 -12.95
CA GLY A 166 -8.47 -0.65 -12.37
C GLY A 166 -9.91 -1.11 -12.59
N ALA A 167 -10.13 -2.37 -12.97
CA ALA A 167 -11.46 -2.96 -13.03
C ALA A 167 -12.02 -3.11 -11.61
N LEU A 168 -13.32 -2.87 -11.43
CA LEU A 168 -13.97 -2.94 -10.12
C LEU A 168 -15.05 -4.02 -10.12
N SER A 169 -15.12 -4.74 -9.02
CA SER A 169 -16.18 -5.71 -8.76
C SER A 169 -16.83 -5.42 -7.42
N LEU A 170 -18.15 -5.60 -7.35
CA LEU A 170 -18.90 -5.62 -6.11
C LEU A 170 -19.21 -7.08 -5.78
N VAL A 171 -18.75 -7.54 -4.62
CA VAL A 171 -19.04 -8.88 -4.11
C VAL A 171 -20.04 -8.74 -2.98
N ALA A 172 -21.24 -9.27 -3.17
CA ALA A 172 -22.28 -9.33 -2.16
C ALA A 172 -22.32 -10.74 -1.55
N LEU A 173 -22.34 -10.83 -0.22
CA LEU A 173 -22.43 -12.08 0.52
C LEU A 173 -23.58 -12.01 1.52
N ARG A 174 -24.27 -13.14 1.68
CA ARG A 174 -25.15 -13.39 2.82
C ARG A 174 -24.50 -14.44 3.70
N ILE A 175 -24.25 -14.07 4.96
CA ILE A 175 -23.69 -14.96 5.97
C ILE A 175 -24.72 -15.22 7.05
N ALA A 176 -24.62 -16.38 7.70
CA ALA A 176 -25.36 -16.78 8.88
C ALA A 176 -24.39 -17.15 9.99
N ASP A 177 -24.74 -16.80 11.22
CA ASP A 177 -23.97 -17.07 12.44
C ASP A 177 -23.79 -18.56 12.78
N THR A 178 -24.71 -19.41 12.32
CA THR A 178 -24.73 -20.85 12.53
C THR A 178 -24.17 -21.66 11.36
N GLU A 179 -24.52 -21.27 10.13
CA GLU A 179 -24.20 -22.05 8.93
C GLU A 179 -23.01 -21.50 8.12
N GLY A 180 -22.59 -20.25 8.35
CA GLY A 180 -21.54 -19.60 7.59
C GLY A 180 -22.06 -18.89 6.33
N ILE A 181 -21.30 -18.93 5.24
CA ILE A 181 -21.66 -18.28 3.97
C ILE A 181 -22.81 -19.07 3.32
N LYS A 182 -23.93 -18.38 3.09
CA LYS A 182 -25.14 -18.94 2.46
C LYS A 182 -25.22 -18.57 0.98
N GLU A 183 -24.85 -17.34 0.63
CA GLU A 183 -24.90 -16.82 -0.73
C GLU A 183 -23.70 -15.93 -1.02
N CYS A 184 -23.25 -15.94 -2.28
CA CYS A 184 -22.20 -15.06 -2.78
C CYS A 184 -22.50 -14.69 -4.23
N LEU A 185 -22.41 -13.41 -4.57
CA LEU A 185 -22.58 -12.89 -5.92
C LEU A 185 -21.47 -11.86 -6.20
N GLY A 186 -20.74 -12.05 -7.29
CA GLY A 186 -19.77 -11.07 -7.78
C GLY A 186 -20.23 -10.44 -9.09
N VAL A 187 -20.25 -9.11 -9.16
CA VAL A 187 -20.57 -8.38 -10.41
C VAL A 187 -19.47 -7.37 -10.74
N ASN A 188 -19.08 -7.31 -12.02
CA ASN A 188 -18.16 -6.28 -12.50
C ASN A 188 -18.92 -5.00 -12.81
N LEU A 189 -18.48 -3.87 -12.26
CA LEU A 189 -19.14 -2.58 -12.41
C LEU A 189 -18.11 -1.50 -12.77
N GLY A 190 -18.48 -0.60 -13.68
CA GLY A 190 -17.71 0.63 -13.88
C GLY A 190 -17.86 1.59 -12.69
N LYS A 191 -16.90 2.49 -12.48
CA LYS A 191 -16.85 3.45 -11.35
C LYS A 191 -18.20 4.15 -11.08
N LYS A 192 -18.85 4.65 -12.13
CA LYS A 192 -20.15 5.36 -12.02
C LYS A 192 -21.26 4.44 -11.49
N ARG A 193 -21.37 3.23 -12.04
CA ARG A 193 -22.41 2.24 -11.65
C ARG A 193 -22.15 1.69 -10.26
N LEU A 194 -20.88 1.46 -9.90
CA LEU A 194 -20.51 1.07 -8.54
C LEU A 194 -20.97 2.11 -7.51
N LYS A 195 -20.68 3.40 -7.76
CA LYS A 195 -21.13 4.48 -6.87
C LYS A 195 -22.65 4.50 -6.71
N GLN A 196 -23.39 4.31 -7.80
CA GLN A 196 -24.86 4.24 -7.77
C GLN A 196 -25.36 3.04 -6.96
N GLU A 197 -24.77 1.86 -7.11
CA GLU A 197 -25.16 0.68 -6.32
C GLU A 197 -24.86 0.84 -4.84
N LEU A 198 -23.69 1.38 -4.47
CA LEU A 198 -23.35 1.63 -3.06
C LEU A 198 -24.31 2.64 -2.41
N GLU A 199 -24.67 3.70 -3.13
CA GLU A 199 -25.68 4.67 -2.67
C GLU A 199 -27.07 4.04 -2.53
N ARG A 200 -27.44 3.14 -3.46
CA ARG A 200 -28.71 2.39 -3.37
C ARG A 200 -28.73 1.47 -2.15
N ILE A 201 -27.63 0.74 -1.88
CA ILE A 201 -27.49 -0.14 -0.72
C ILE A 201 -27.62 0.66 0.59
N ARG A 202 -26.96 1.81 0.69
CA ARG A 202 -27.04 2.69 1.87
C ARG A 202 -28.44 3.25 2.15
N LYS A 203 -29.32 3.27 1.14
CA LYS A 203 -30.68 3.83 1.21
C LYS A 203 -31.77 2.75 1.27
N MET A 204 -31.40 1.49 1.50
CA MET A 204 -32.40 0.44 1.71
C MET A 204 -33.15 0.69 3.01
N GLU A 205 -34.48 0.88 2.92
CA GLU A 205 -35.32 1.28 4.07
C GLU A 205 -35.35 0.21 5.18
N ASP A 206 -35.36 -1.06 4.82
CA ASP A 206 -35.43 -2.19 5.78
C ASP A 206 -34.05 -2.66 6.26
N LEU A 207 -32.97 -1.95 5.90
CA LEU A 207 -31.61 -2.41 6.17
C LEU A 207 -30.72 -1.28 6.70
N THR A 208 -30.39 -1.36 7.98
CA THR A 208 -29.30 -0.53 8.52
C THR A 208 -27.97 -1.08 7.99
N VAL A 209 -27.24 -0.24 7.25
CA VAL A 209 -25.95 -0.57 6.64
C VAL A 209 -24.91 0.47 7.04
N VAL A 210 -23.75 -0.01 7.47
CA VAL A 210 -22.61 0.85 7.84
C VAL A 210 -21.40 0.54 6.97
N GLU A 211 -20.59 1.56 6.73
CA GLU A 211 -19.29 1.39 6.10
C GLU A 211 -18.26 0.95 7.15
N VAL A 212 -17.47 -0.04 6.78
CA VAL A 212 -16.43 -0.62 7.65
C VAL A 212 -15.11 -0.72 6.88
N PRO A 213 -13.97 -0.81 7.59
CA PRO A 213 -12.71 -1.16 6.94
C PRO A 213 -12.85 -2.43 6.11
N ALA A 214 -12.28 -2.44 4.90
CA ALA A 214 -12.42 -3.58 4.00
C ALA A 214 -11.84 -4.88 4.60
N THR A 215 -10.79 -4.75 5.42
CA THR A 215 -10.20 -5.83 6.23
C THR A 215 -11.16 -6.40 7.27
N TYR A 216 -12.02 -5.58 7.87
CA TYR A 216 -13.07 -6.05 8.78
C TYR A 216 -14.16 -6.82 8.01
N GLY A 217 -14.54 -6.34 6.82
CA GLY A 217 -15.42 -7.08 5.92
C GLY A 217 -14.85 -8.46 5.56
N GLN A 218 -13.55 -8.54 5.25
CA GLN A 218 -12.86 -9.81 5.00
C GLN A 218 -12.86 -10.72 6.23
N LEU A 219 -12.59 -10.18 7.43
CA LEU A 219 -12.61 -10.93 8.68
C LEU A 219 -13.96 -11.63 8.88
N LEU A 220 -15.07 -10.91 8.74
CA LEU A 220 -16.41 -11.48 8.89
C LEU A 220 -16.68 -12.61 7.88
N VAL A 221 -16.22 -12.46 6.63
CA VAL A 221 -16.38 -13.49 5.61
C VAL A 221 -15.49 -14.70 5.91
N ARG A 222 -14.25 -14.50 6.37
CA ARG A 222 -13.35 -15.59 6.79
C ARG A 222 -13.94 -16.36 7.96
N GLU A 223 -14.49 -15.69 8.96
CA GLU A 223 -15.18 -16.36 10.06
C GLU A 223 -16.39 -17.16 9.59
N ALA A 224 -17.20 -16.61 8.69
CA ALA A 224 -18.33 -17.32 8.09
C ALA A 224 -17.86 -18.56 7.31
N TYR A 225 -16.77 -18.45 6.54
CA TYR A 225 -16.19 -19.59 5.84
C TYR A 225 -15.66 -20.67 6.82
N GLN A 226 -15.03 -20.27 7.93
CA GLN A 226 -14.62 -21.23 8.97
C GLN A 226 -15.81 -21.95 9.61
N ARG A 227 -16.98 -21.29 9.73
CA ARG A 227 -18.22 -21.95 10.16
C ARG A 227 -18.70 -22.98 9.14
N ASN A 228 -18.68 -22.67 7.84
CA ASN A 228 -18.98 -23.63 6.79
C ASN A 228 -18.12 -24.89 6.95
N LEU A 229 -16.79 -24.73 7.09
CA LEU A 229 -15.86 -25.84 7.27
C LEU A 229 -16.15 -26.67 8.51
N LYS A 230 -16.39 -26.02 9.67
CA LYS A 230 -16.71 -26.71 10.93
C LYS A 230 -18.03 -27.49 10.86
N ALA A 231 -19.03 -26.95 10.17
CA ALA A 231 -20.34 -27.58 9.99
C ALA A 231 -20.35 -28.64 8.87
N GLY A 232 -19.27 -28.79 8.10
CA GLY A 232 -19.23 -29.65 6.92
C GLY A 232 -20.15 -29.17 5.78
N ILE A 233 -20.49 -27.88 5.77
CA ILE A 233 -21.33 -27.25 4.74
C ILE A 233 -20.42 -26.70 3.65
N GLU A 234 -20.65 -27.05 2.39
CA GLU A 234 -19.88 -26.49 1.29
C GLU A 234 -20.33 -25.04 1.01
N PRO A 235 -19.41 -24.05 0.93
CA PRO A 235 -19.79 -22.69 0.58
C PRO A 235 -20.24 -22.59 -0.88
N PRO A 236 -20.97 -21.52 -1.25
CA PRO A 236 -21.42 -21.31 -2.63
C PRO A 236 -20.27 -21.34 -3.65
N LEU A 237 -20.49 -21.94 -4.82
CA LEU A 237 -19.46 -22.05 -5.87
C LEU A 237 -18.87 -20.69 -6.27
N GLU A 238 -19.71 -19.65 -6.32
CA GLU A 238 -19.30 -18.28 -6.64
C GLU A 238 -18.28 -17.74 -5.62
N TYR A 239 -18.37 -18.12 -4.35
CA TYR A 239 -17.43 -17.71 -3.31
C TYR A 239 -16.01 -18.20 -3.59
N LYS A 240 -15.85 -19.41 -4.16
CA LYS A 240 -14.52 -19.97 -4.48
C LYS A 240 -13.72 -19.08 -5.43
N LYS A 241 -14.38 -18.28 -6.29
CA LYS A 241 -13.72 -17.29 -7.17
C LYS A 241 -13.09 -16.12 -6.42
N TRP A 242 -13.60 -15.83 -5.24
CA TRP A 242 -13.22 -14.69 -4.40
C TRP A 242 -12.43 -15.10 -3.16
N GLN A 243 -12.47 -16.38 -2.80
CA GLN A 243 -11.86 -16.94 -1.59
C GLN A 243 -10.42 -16.46 -1.40
N LYS A 244 -9.55 -16.65 -2.41
CA LYS A 244 -8.13 -16.25 -2.31
C LYS A 244 -7.98 -14.75 -2.02
N ALA A 245 -8.79 -13.90 -2.65
CA ALA A 245 -8.77 -12.45 -2.45
C ALA A 245 -9.35 -12.00 -1.09
N VAL A 246 -10.23 -12.79 -0.50
CA VAL A 246 -10.80 -12.55 0.83
C VAL A 246 -9.87 -13.05 1.94
N GLU A 247 -9.16 -14.15 1.70
CA GLU A 247 -8.20 -14.74 2.64
C GLU A 247 -6.87 -13.97 2.67
N GLU A 248 -6.45 -13.40 1.53
CA GLU A 248 -5.26 -12.57 1.45
C GLU A 248 -5.51 -11.14 1.99
N GLY A 249 -4.77 -10.79 3.04
CA GLY A 249 -4.80 -9.48 3.67
C GLY A 249 -4.36 -9.59 5.12
N GLU A 250 -3.48 -8.69 5.56
CA GLU A 250 -3.16 -8.55 6.97
C GLU A 250 -4.37 -7.98 7.70
N ILE A 251 -4.96 -8.79 8.59
CA ILE A 251 -6.02 -8.33 9.49
C ILE A 251 -5.31 -7.77 10.72
N SER A 252 -5.00 -6.47 10.67
CA SER A 252 -4.28 -5.80 11.75
C SER A 252 -5.14 -5.47 12.97
N ASP A 253 -6.46 -5.66 12.90
CA ASP A 253 -7.37 -5.49 14.04
C ASP A 253 -8.56 -6.46 13.93
N THR A 254 -8.61 -7.43 14.85
CA THR A 254 -9.67 -8.43 14.98
C THR A 254 -10.72 -8.06 16.02
N SER A 255 -10.56 -6.90 16.67
CA SER A 255 -11.47 -6.48 17.74
C SER A 255 -12.84 -6.15 17.15
N PRO A 256 -13.95 -6.57 17.78
CA PRO A 256 -15.27 -6.10 17.42
C PRO A 256 -15.34 -4.57 17.37
N LEU A 257 -15.86 -4.01 16.27
CA LEU A 257 -15.88 -2.54 16.05
C LEU A 257 -16.55 -1.76 17.18
N ILE A 258 -17.48 -2.39 17.91
CA ILE A 258 -18.15 -1.79 19.06
C ILE A 258 -17.16 -1.33 20.15
N TYR A 259 -16.00 -1.98 20.27
CA TYR A 259 -15.00 -1.60 21.27
C TYR A 259 -14.17 -0.36 20.91
N ARG A 260 -14.34 0.16 19.69
CA ARG A 260 -13.81 1.47 19.32
C ARG A 260 -14.69 2.62 19.84
N GLU A 261 -15.98 2.35 20.00
CA GLU A 261 -16.96 3.31 20.50
C GLU A 261 -17.21 3.13 22.01
N LEU A 262 -16.94 1.95 22.56
CA LEU A 262 -17.10 1.61 23.97
C LEU A 262 -15.83 0.95 24.51
N GLN A 263 -15.17 1.56 25.49
CA GLN A 263 -13.98 0.93 26.09
C GLN A 263 -14.37 -0.39 26.77
N GLN A 264 -13.61 -1.46 26.49
CA GLN A 264 -13.92 -2.81 26.95
C GLN A 264 -14.01 -2.88 28.49
N GLU A 265 -13.17 -2.12 29.22
CA GLU A 265 -13.27 -2.03 30.66
C GLU A 265 -14.58 -1.36 31.13
N GLU A 266 -15.06 -0.31 30.45
CA GLU A 266 -16.29 0.38 30.83
C GLU A 266 -17.53 -0.49 30.67
N VAL A 267 -17.58 -1.33 29.63
CA VAL A 267 -18.71 -2.26 29.40
C VAL A 267 -18.68 -3.40 30.42
N ARG A 268 -17.49 -3.92 30.75
CA ARG A 268 -17.34 -5.05 31.68
C ARG A 268 -17.89 -4.76 33.09
N PHE A 269 -17.90 -3.49 33.52
CA PHE A 269 -18.42 -3.07 34.82
C PHE A 269 -19.85 -2.51 34.77
N LYS A 270 -20.47 -2.39 33.60
CA LYS A 270 -21.83 -1.86 33.43
C LYS A 270 -22.82 -2.95 33.00
N ALA A 271 -23.01 -3.96 33.85
CA ALA A 271 -23.99 -5.03 33.64
C ALA A 271 -25.42 -4.52 33.36
N ALA A 272 -25.77 -3.31 33.82
CA ALA A 272 -27.04 -2.65 33.53
C ALA A 272 -27.28 -2.42 32.03
N LEU A 273 -26.24 -2.20 31.20
CA LEU A 273 -26.36 -2.01 29.75
C LEU A 273 -26.81 -3.28 29.00
N LEU A 274 -26.69 -4.45 29.63
CA LEU A 274 -27.18 -5.72 29.07
C LEU A 274 -28.62 -6.05 29.51
N LEU A 275 -29.18 -5.29 30.45
CA LEU A 275 -30.48 -5.58 31.08
C LEU A 275 -31.63 -4.72 30.53
N GLU A 276 -31.38 -3.70 29.70
CA GLU A 276 -32.43 -2.79 29.21
C GLU A 276 -33.16 -3.27 27.93
N PHE A 277 -32.92 -4.49 27.45
CA PHE A 277 -33.60 -5.04 26.26
C PHE A 277 -34.51 -6.24 26.55
N VAL A 278 -34.99 -6.37 27.79
CA VAL A 278 -36.07 -7.31 28.12
C VAL A 278 -37.31 -6.51 28.53
N ASP A 279 -38.12 -6.17 27.53
CA ASP A 279 -39.56 -5.94 27.68
C ASP A 279 -40.31 -6.77 26.62
#